data_AF-A0A1I8MZM8-F1
#
_entry.id   AF-A0A1I8MZM8-F1
#
_cell.length_a   1.000
_cell.length_b   1.000
_cell.length_c   1.000
_cell.angle_alpha   90.00
_cell.angle_beta   90.00
_cell.angle_gamma   90.00
#
_symmetry.space_group_name_H-M   'P 1'
#
loop_
_entity.id
_entity.type
_entity.pdbx_description
1 polymer ?
#
loop_
_entity_poly.entity_id
_entity_poly.type
_entity_poly.pdbx_seq_one_letter_code
_entity_poly.pdbx_strand_id
1 'polypeptide(L)'
;MLRVRNYSYAPHLEREGRLICPLPSPPNIDPNREWYANLKPYERLFYHQTLSSVRCSKRFVATSQIPKDSLDFQLQSRYVHSRENFPESVDYVLQTETCCPMPQTFRVLRNTRDVKVPTPDKMGHPLKIGGIKEKLSPHSVKLINSGPHTQLVNNGYSRQPADGNFFRY
;
A
#
# COMPACT_ATOMS: atom_id res chain seq x y z
N MET A 1 1.89 1.67 -7.44
CA MET A 1 2.94 0.92 -8.15
C MET A 1 2.56 0.92 -9.62
N LEU A 2 3.45 1.33 -10.52
CA LEU A 2 3.17 1.39 -11.95
C LEU A 2 3.71 0.13 -12.62
N ARG A 3 2.87 -0.61 -13.35
CA ARG A 3 3.31 -1.77 -14.12
C ARG A 3 3.84 -1.31 -15.46
N VAL A 4 5.13 -1.53 -15.71
CA VAL A 4 5.82 -1.12 -16.93
C VAL A 4 6.30 -2.37 -17.67
N ARG A 5 6.30 -2.33 -19.01
CA ARG A 5 6.89 -3.41 -19.82
C ARG A 5 8.37 -3.54 -19.48
N ASN A 6 8.82 -4.77 -19.29
CA ASN A 6 10.22 -5.04 -19.06
C ASN A 6 10.94 -5.17 -20.40
N TYR A 7 11.95 -4.32 -20.60
CA TYR A 7 12.80 -4.30 -21.79
C TYR A 7 14.17 -4.94 -21.56
N SER A 8 14.44 -5.49 -20.37
CA SER A 8 15.70 -6.21 -20.12
C SER A 8 15.73 -7.56 -20.84
N TYR A 9 16.95 -8.07 -21.05
CA TYR A 9 17.17 -9.41 -21.62
C TYR A 9 16.59 -10.53 -20.75
N ALA A 10 16.68 -10.36 -19.42
CA ALA A 10 16.13 -11.31 -18.47
C ALA A 10 14.67 -10.98 -18.15
N PRO A 11 13.75 -11.94 -18.20
CA PRO A 11 12.37 -11.73 -17.79
C PRO A 11 12.28 -11.52 -16.28
N HIS A 12 11.32 -10.68 -15.87
CA HIS A 12 11.12 -10.35 -14.47
C HIS A 12 10.07 -11.30 -13.85
N LEU A 13 10.55 -12.24 -13.04
CA LEU A 13 9.76 -13.34 -12.47
C LEU A 13 9.79 -13.38 -10.93
N GLU A 14 10.23 -12.31 -10.28
CA GLU A 14 10.37 -12.26 -8.81
C GLU A 14 9.06 -12.51 -8.06
N ARG A 15 7.92 -12.20 -8.68
CA ARG A 15 6.58 -12.46 -8.13
C ARG A 15 6.18 -13.93 -8.20
N GLU A 16 6.65 -14.64 -9.22
CA GLU A 16 6.30 -16.04 -9.45
C GLU A 16 7.22 -16.97 -8.66
N GLY A 17 8.48 -16.59 -8.47
CA GLY A 17 9.45 -17.40 -7.77
C GLY A 17 10.86 -16.83 -7.86
N ARG A 18 11.84 -17.73 -7.75
CA ARG A 18 13.26 -17.37 -7.77
C ARG A 18 14.04 -18.21 -8.76
N LEU A 19 15.09 -17.62 -9.32
CA LEU A 19 16.08 -18.34 -10.11
C LEU A 19 17.16 -18.89 -9.17
N ILE A 20 17.41 -20.20 -9.22
CA ILE A 20 18.52 -20.85 -8.52
C ILE A 20 19.85 -20.39 -9.10
N CYS A 21 19.90 -20.32 -10.44
CA CYS A 21 21.08 -19.90 -11.17
C CYS A 21 20.73 -18.71 -12.08
N PRO A 22 21.59 -17.68 -12.14
CA PRO A 22 21.35 -16.54 -13.00
C PRO A 22 21.29 -16.97 -14.48
N LEU A 23 20.55 -16.20 -15.27
CA LEU A 23 20.51 -16.35 -16.72
C LEU A 23 21.81 -15.84 -17.33
N PRO A 24 22.23 -16.37 -18.50
CA PRO A 24 23.40 -15.83 -19.19
C PRO A 24 23.16 -14.36 -19.53
N SER A 25 24.11 -13.51 -19.16
CA SER A 25 24.08 -12.08 -19.48
C SER A 25 24.79 -11.81 -20.81
N PRO A 26 24.25 -10.90 -21.65
CA PRO A 26 24.94 -10.50 -22.88
C PRO A 26 26.25 -9.77 -22.56
N PRO A 27 27.29 -9.92 -23.40
CA PRO A 27 28.53 -9.16 -23.29
C PRO A 27 28.29 -7.67 -23.62
N ASN A 28 28.94 -6.77 -22.88
CA ASN A 28 28.92 -5.31 -23.10
C ASN A 28 27.53 -4.65 -23.04
N ILE A 29 26.96 -4.56 -21.83
CA ILE A 29 25.70 -3.84 -21.59
C ILE A 29 26.02 -2.35 -21.39
N ASP A 30 25.93 -1.56 -22.46
CA ASP A 30 26.00 -0.10 -22.36
C ASP A 30 24.72 0.42 -21.68
N PRO A 31 24.80 1.22 -20.60
CA PRO A 31 23.62 1.69 -19.87
C PRO A 31 22.74 2.64 -20.69
N ASN A 32 23.31 3.32 -21.70
CA ASN A 32 22.60 4.27 -22.55
C ASN A 32 21.97 3.64 -23.82
N ARG A 33 22.24 2.36 -24.10
CA ARG A 33 21.76 1.69 -25.32
C ARG A 33 20.93 0.47 -24.97
N GLU A 34 20.09 0.05 -25.90
CA GLU A 34 19.34 -1.20 -25.76
C GLU A 34 20.30 -2.39 -25.71
N TRP A 35 20.05 -3.34 -24.81
CA TRP A 35 20.93 -4.48 -24.55
C TRP A 35 21.22 -5.35 -25.79
N TYR A 36 20.36 -5.30 -26.80
CA TYR A 36 20.49 -6.10 -28.02
C TYR A 36 21.18 -5.39 -29.18
N ALA A 37 21.47 -4.09 -29.06
CA ALA A 37 21.88 -3.27 -30.21
C ALA A 37 23.17 -3.80 -30.90
N ASN A 38 24.15 -4.23 -30.11
CA ASN A 38 25.46 -4.67 -30.61
C ASN A 38 25.56 -6.20 -30.81
N LEU A 39 24.48 -6.95 -30.53
CA LEU A 39 24.46 -8.40 -30.61
C LEU A 39 24.02 -8.88 -32.00
N LYS A 40 24.63 -9.97 -32.47
CA LYS A 40 24.19 -10.65 -33.68
C LYS A 40 22.83 -11.35 -33.45
N PRO A 41 22.02 -11.60 -34.49
CA PRO A 41 20.68 -12.17 -34.32
C PRO A 41 20.62 -13.47 -33.49
N TYR A 42 21.59 -14.38 -33.68
CA TYR A 42 21.64 -15.63 -32.93
C TYR A 42 21.98 -15.42 -31.43
N GLU A 43 22.81 -14.42 -31.13
CA GLU A 43 23.15 -14.05 -29.75
C GLU A 43 21.96 -13.43 -29.04
N ARG A 44 21.20 -12.57 -29.75
CA ARG A 44 19.94 -12.00 -29.22
C ARG A 44 18.96 -13.10 -28.83
N LEU A 45 18.80 -14.11 -29.68
CA LEU A 45 17.93 -15.25 -29.41
C LEU A 45 18.39 -16.06 -28.18
N PHE A 46 19.71 -16.25 -28.03
CA PHE A 46 20.28 -16.97 -26.90
C PHE A 46 20.11 -16.23 -25.56
N TYR A 47 20.37 -14.93 -25.54
CA TYR A 47 20.31 -14.12 -24.32
C TYR A 47 18.89 -13.69 -23.92
N HIS A 48 17.97 -13.56 -24.88
CA HIS A 48 16.60 -13.14 -24.61
C HIS A 48 15.67 -14.33 -24.40
N GLN A 49 15.52 -14.73 -23.15
CA GLN A 49 14.60 -15.81 -22.79
C GLN A 49 13.17 -15.30 -22.62
N THR A 50 12.21 -16.03 -23.18
CA THR A 50 10.78 -15.75 -22.96
C THR A 50 10.34 -16.20 -21.57
N LEU A 51 9.21 -15.67 -21.08
CA LEU A 51 8.63 -16.12 -19.80
C LEU A 51 8.39 -17.63 -19.77
N SER A 52 7.87 -18.19 -20.88
CA SER A 52 7.63 -19.64 -20.99
C SER A 52 8.94 -20.43 -20.94
N SER A 53 9.98 -19.98 -21.64
CA SER A 53 11.30 -20.63 -21.62
C SER A 53 11.87 -20.67 -20.20
N VAL A 54 11.80 -19.56 -19.46
CA VAL A 54 12.32 -19.51 -18.08
C VAL A 54 11.49 -20.36 -17.13
N ARG A 55 10.16 -20.37 -17.25
CA ARG A 55 9.28 -21.22 -16.43
C ARG A 55 9.54 -22.71 -16.61
N CYS A 56 9.83 -23.14 -17.83
CA CYS A 56 10.18 -24.54 -18.13
C CYS A 56 11.63 -24.88 -17.78
N SER A 57 12.47 -23.88 -17.49
CA SER A 57 13.88 -24.12 -17.19
C SER A 57 14.06 -24.71 -15.78
N LYS A 58 15.01 -25.63 -15.62
CA LYS A 58 15.42 -26.15 -14.31
C LYS A 58 16.02 -25.08 -13.38
N ARG A 59 16.33 -23.88 -13.92
CA ARG A 59 16.88 -22.76 -13.15
C ARG A 59 15.79 -22.08 -12.33
N PHE A 60 14.52 -22.19 -12.72
CA PHE A 60 13.42 -21.50 -12.07
C PHE A 60 12.75 -22.38 -11.02
N VAL A 61 12.56 -21.83 -9.82
CA VAL A 61 11.79 -22.45 -8.74
C VAL A 61 10.57 -21.59 -8.51
N ALA A 62 9.42 -22.17 -8.85
CA ALA A 62 8.10 -21.61 -8.63
C ALA A 62 7.78 -21.50 -7.12
N THR A 63 7.05 -20.46 -6.76
CA THR A 63 6.44 -20.33 -5.42
C THR A 63 5.35 -21.40 -5.25
N SER A 64 5.11 -21.83 -4.01
CA SER A 64 4.04 -22.78 -3.69
C SER A 64 2.62 -22.32 -4.06
N GLN A 65 2.44 -21.04 -4.39
CA GLN A 65 1.15 -20.51 -4.84
C GLN A 65 0.88 -20.76 -6.32
N ILE A 66 1.87 -21.18 -7.11
CA ILE A 66 1.64 -21.48 -8.53
C ILE A 66 0.89 -22.82 -8.64
N PRO A 67 -0.28 -22.85 -9.31
CA PRO A 67 -1.04 -24.07 -9.48
C PRO A 67 -0.26 -25.05 -10.34
N LYS A 68 -0.23 -26.33 -9.94
CA LYS A 68 0.48 -27.38 -10.67
C LYS A 68 -0.44 -28.16 -11.59
N ASP A 69 -1.72 -28.24 -11.23
CA ASP A 69 -2.74 -28.98 -11.98
C ASP A 69 -4.04 -28.17 -12.13
N SER A 70 -5.03 -28.78 -12.78
CA SER A 70 -6.35 -28.18 -12.99
C SER A 70 -7.15 -28.03 -11.69
N LEU A 71 -6.90 -28.88 -10.70
CA LEU A 71 -7.60 -28.82 -9.42
C LEU A 71 -7.10 -27.62 -8.61
N ASP A 72 -5.79 -27.42 -8.51
CA ASP A 72 -5.17 -26.25 -7.90
C ASP A 72 -5.70 -24.96 -8.53
N PHE A 73 -5.87 -24.95 -9.85
CA PHE A 73 -6.42 -23.79 -10.57
C PHE A 73 -7.87 -23.49 -10.16
N GLN A 74 -8.71 -24.51 -10.00
CA GLN A 74 -10.11 -24.37 -9.55
C GLN A 74 -10.18 -23.97 -8.07
N LEU A 75 -9.31 -24.53 -7.22
CA LEU A 75 -9.22 -24.18 -5.80
C LEU A 75 -8.77 -22.74 -5.57
N GLN A 76 -8.07 -22.13 -6.55
CA GLN A 76 -7.68 -20.72 -6.53
C GLN A 76 -8.75 -19.77 -7.06
N SER A 77 -9.90 -20.29 -7.51
CA SER A 77 -11.02 -19.45 -7.94
C SER A 77 -11.62 -18.66 -6.79
N ARG A 78 -12.35 -17.59 -7.12
CA ARG A 78 -12.95 -16.67 -6.14
C ARG A 78 -14.24 -17.20 -5.51
N TYR A 79 -14.78 -18.34 -5.95
CA TYR A 79 -16.15 -18.75 -5.65
C TYR A 79 -16.53 -18.65 -4.16
N VAL A 80 -17.50 -17.78 -3.83
CA VAL A 80 -18.05 -17.62 -2.48
C VAL A 80 -19.53 -17.99 -2.49
N HIS A 81 -19.83 -19.21 -2.09
CA HIS A 81 -21.19 -19.76 -2.09
C HIS A 81 -22.21 -18.91 -1.33
N SER A 82 -21.79 -18.16 -0.32
CA SER A 82 -22.68 -17.34 0.52
C SER A 82 -23.06 -15.98 -0.09
N ARG A 83 -22.43 -15.55 -1.19
CA ARG A 83 -22.65 -14.22 -1.78
C ARG A 83 -23.57 -14.22 -3.00
N GLU A 84 -23.77 -15.37 -3.64
CA GLU A 84 -24.50 -15.48 -4.90
C GLU A 84 -25.65 -16.47 -4.80
N ASN A 85 -26.84 -16.04 -5.21
CA ASN A 85 -28.03 -16.88 -5.28
C ASN A 85 -28.08 -17.77 -6.53
N PHE A 86 -27.42 -17.35 -7.62
CA PHE A 86 -27.44 -18.03 -8.92
C PHE A 86 -26.05 -18.00 -9.58
N PRO A 87 -25.13 -18.88 -9.16
CA PRO A 87 -23.79 -18.92 -9.73
C PRO A 87 -23.78 -19.52 -11.13
N GLU A 88 -22.98 -18.95 -12.02
CA GLU A 88 -22.72 -19.48 -13.36
C GLU A 88 -21.50 -20.42 -13.36
N SER A 89 -21.39 -21.23 -14.41
CA SER A 89 -20.23 -22.13 -14.57
C SER A 89 -18.89 -21.38 -14.65
N VAL A 90 -18.90 -20.10 -15.04
CA VAL A 90 -17.71 -19.25 -15.13
C VAL A 90 -17.18 -18.88 -13.75
N ASP A 91 -18.03 -18.81 -12.73
CA ASP A 91 -17.64 -18.35 -11.38
C ASP A 91 -16.69 -19.33 -10.68
N TYR A 92 -16.76 -20.62 -11.02
CA TYR A 92 -15.86 -21.66 -10.49
C TYR A 92 -14.45 -21.61 -11.07
N VAL A 93 -14.24 -20.91 -12.18
CA VAL A 93 -12.92 -20.73 -12.81
C VAL A 93 -12.42 -19.30 -12.73
N LEU A 94 -13.29 -18.38 -12.30
CA LEU A 94 -12.99 -16.96 -12.22
C LEU A 94 -11.96 -16.69 -11.12
N GLN A 95 -10.83 -16.13 -11.53
CA GLN A 95 -9.69 -15.90 -10.65
C GLN A 95 -9.76 -14.52 -10.01
N THR A 96 -9.24 -14.40 -8.80
CA THR A 96 -9.29 -13.13 -8.03
C THR A 96 -8.60 -11.97 -8.76
N GLU A 97 -7.54 -12.25 -9.52
CA GLU A 97 -6.84 -11.26 -10.35
C GLU A 97 -7.67 -10.65 -11.47
N THR A 98 -8.68 -11.36 -11.98
CA THR A 98 -9.45 -10.93 -13.14
C THR A 98 -10.52 -9.93 -12.71
N CYS A 99 -11.09 -10.10 -11.52
CA CYS A 99 -12.18 -9.28 -11.01
C CYS A 99 -11.71 -8.05 -10.25
N CYS A 100 -10.56 -8.12 -9.59
CA CYS A 100 -10.14 -7.11 -8.62
C CYS A 100 -8.95 -6.30 -9.16
N PRO A 101 -9.03 -4.96 -9.18
CA PRO A 101 -7.90 -4.09 -9.56
C PRO A 101 -6.67 -4.23 -8.65
N MET A 102 -6.86 -4.76 -7.43
CA MET A 102 -5.85 -5.15 -6.45
C MET A 102 -6.37 -6.38 -5.69
N PRO A 103 -5.53 -7.37 -5.31
CA PRO A 103 -4.10 -7.29 -5.08
C PRO A 103 -3.21 -7.72 -6.25
N GLN A 104 -1.92 -7.40 -6.11
CA GLN A 104 -0.87 -7.79 -7.04
C GLN A 104 -0.61 -9.30 -6.89
N THR A 105 -1.00 -10.08 -7.89
CA THR A 105 -0.93 -11.56 -7.84
C THR A 105 0.47 -12.10 -8.11
N PHE A 106 0.70 -13.40 -7.97
CA PHE A 106 1.97 -13.97 -8.42
C PHE A 106 2.00 -14.12 -9.95
N ARG A 107 0.86 -14.33 -10.62
CA ARG A 107 0.78 -14.62 -12.07
C ARG A 107 1.12 -13.41 -12.94
N VAL A 108 2.08 -13.56 -13.84
CA VAL A 108 2.56 -12.53 -14.76
C VAL A 108 2.41 -13.00 -16.21
N LEU A 109 1.34 -12.60 -16.89
CA LEU A 109 1.09 -13.04 -18.28
C LEU A 109 2.00 -12.36 -19.32
N ARG A 110 2.54 -11.18 -19.01
CA ARG A 110 3.39 -10.38 -19.89
C ARG A 110 4.68 -10.03 -19.17
N ASN A 111 5.81 -9.93 -19.88
CA ASN A 111 7.07 -9.52 -19.26
C ASN A 111 6.97 -8.06 -18.80
N THR A 112 6.56 -7.86 -17.56
CA THR A 112 6.31 -6.56 -16.93
C THR A 112 6.95 -6.53 -15.56
N ARG A 113 7.46 -5.37 -15.18
CA ARG A 113 7.99 -5.11 -13.85
C ARG A 113 7.16 -4.04 -13.17
N ASP A 114 7.04 -4.15 -11.87
CA ASP A 114 6.28 -3.22 -11.06
C ASP A 114 7.25 -2.18 -10.49
N VAL A 115 7.10 -0.93 -10.91
CA VAL A 115 7.96 0.19 -10.50
C VAL A 115 7.28 0.96 -9.38
N LYS A 116 8.01 1.21 -8.29
CA LYS A 116 7.55 2.14 -7.25
C LYS A 116 7.55 3.55 -7.83
N VAL A 117 6.37 4.10 -8.03
CA VAL A 117 6.22 5.51 -8.39
C VAL A 117 6.62 6.29 -7.14
N PRO A 118 7.59 7.23 -7.23
CA PRO A 118 7.91 8.07 -6.09
C PRO A 118 6.63 8.80 -5.69
N THR A 119 6.22 8.65 -4.44
CA THR A 119 5.15 9.48 -3.89
C THR A 119 5.66 10.92 -3.92
N PRO A 120 4.93 11.87 -4.51
CA PRO A 120 5.34 13.26 -4.44
C PRO A 120 5.47 13.63 -2.96
N ASP A 121 6.60 14.24 -2.58
CA ASP A 121 6.77 14.76 -1.25
C ASP A 121 5.62 15.73 -0.99
N LYS A 122 4.88 15.51 0.12
CA LYS A 122 3.81 16.41 0.55
C LYS A 122 4.42 17.65 1.18
N MET A 123 5.27 18.34 0.43
CA MET A 123 5.88 19.59 0.84
C MET A 123 4.85 20.69 0.59
N GLY A 124 4.06 21.01 1.63
CA GLY A 124 2.98 21.98 1.50
C GLY A 124 1.80 21.80 2.45
N HIS A 125 1.89 20.97 3.49
CA HIS A 125 0.92 21.08 4.59
C HIS A 125 1.01 22.49 5.17
N PRO A 126 -0.10 23.27 5.23
CA PRO A 126 -0.04 24.59 5.82
C PRO A 126 0.40 24.45 7.27
N LEU A 127 1.56 25.02 7.60
CA LEU A 127 2.06 25.08 8.97
C LEU A 127 1.08 25.95 9.77
N LYS A 128 0.14 25.32 10.48
CA LYS A 128 -0.70 26.02 11.46
C LYS A 128 0.14 26.20 12.72
N ILE A 129 0.85 27.33 12.80
CA ILE A 129 1.50 27.74 14.04
C ILE A 129 0.39 28.11 15.02
N GLY A 130 0.08 27.18 15.93
CA GLY A 130 -0.77 27.45 17.08
C GLY A 130 0.00 28.33 18.05
N GLY A 131 -0.42 29.59 18.18
CA GLY A 131 0.04 30.51 19.20
C GLY A 131 -1.16 31.09 19.93
N ILE A 132 -1.05 31.19 21.25
CA ILE A 132 -1.96 32.01 22.03
C ILE A 132 -1.72 33.47 21.59
N LYS A 133 -2.68 34.09 20.88
CA LYS A 133 -2.56 35.49 20.43
C LYS A 133 -2.49 36.48 21.60
N GLU A 134 -3.01 36.10 22.76
CA GLU A 134 -3.13 36.95 23.94
C GLU A 134 -2.75 36.19 25.21
N LYS A 135 -1.80 36.68 26.02
CA LYS A 135 -1.50 36.12 27.35
C LYS A 135 -2.66 36.36 28.32
N LEU A 136 -3.78 35.67 28.13
CA LEU A 136 -4.85 35.60 29.11
C LEU A 136 -4.40 34.64 30.22
N SER A 137 -4.49 35.13 31.47
CA SER A 137 -4.23 34.34 32.67
C SER A 137 -5.00 33.01 32.60
N PRO A 138 -4.44 31.87 33.07
CA PRO A 138 -5.13 30.58 33.15
C PRO A 138 -6.48 30.63 33.87
N HIS A 139 -6.73 31.68 34.67
CA HIS A 139 -7.96 31.91 35.41
C HIS A 139 -9.02 32.71 34.66
N SER A 140 -8.75 33.15 33.42
CA SER A 140 -9.70 33.88 32.59
C SER A 140 -10.45 32.91 31.68
N VAL A 141 -11.49 32.27 32.22
CA VAL A 141 -12.39 31.41 31.44
C VAL A 141 -13.51 32.28 30.87
N LYS A 142 -13.54 32.44 29.55
CA LYS A 142 -14.62 33.13 28.84
C LYS A 142 -15.91 32.31 29.02
N LEU A 143 -17.02 32.97 29.36
CA LEU A 143 -18.36 32.40 29.68
C LEU A 143 -18.64 32.02 31.15
N ILE A 144 -17.82 32.46 32.13
CA ILE A 144 -18.27 32.44 33.53
C ILE A 144 -19.36 33.50 33.72
N ASN A 145 -20.57 33.04 34.07
CA ASN A 145 -21.67 33.92 34.47
C ASN A 145 -21.30 34.57 35.81
N SER A 146 -20.91 35.84 35.80
CA SER A 146 -20.75 36.63 37.03
C SER A 146 -22.13 36.96 37.62
N GLY A 147 -22.67 36.06 38.44
CA GLY A 147 -23.89 36.28 39.21
C GLY A 147 -23.60 36.84 40.59
N PRO A 148 -24.53 37.59 41.23
CA PRO A 148 -24.36 38.08 42.59
C PRO A 148 -24.26 36.89 43.57
N HIS A 149 -23.14 36.82 44.29
CA HIS A 149 -22.91 35.77 45.29
C HIS A 149 -23.74 36.06 46.55
N THR A 150 -24.90 35.39 46.68
CA THR A 150 -25.73 35.47 47.88
C THR A 150 -25.47 34.28 48.81
N GLN A 151 -25.88 34.40 50.09
CA GLN A 151 -25.68 33.37 51.13
C GLN A 151 -26.27 32.00 50.74
N LEU A 152 -27.35 31.98 49.94
CA LEU A 152 -28.07 30.76 49.55
C LEU A 152 -27.34 29.93 48.47
N VAL A 153 -26.55 30.57 47.61
CA VAL A 153 -25.90 29.89 46.46
C VAL A 153 -24.50 29.39 46.77
N ASN A 154 -23.94 29.73 47.93
CA ASN A 154 -22.58 29.37 48.31
C ASN A 154 -22.45 29.15 49.82
N ASN A 155 -22.95 28.01 50.28
CA ASN A 155 -23.08 27.65 51.70
C ASN A 155 -21.69 27.50 52.36
N GLY A 156 -21.15 28.60 52.88
CA GLY A 156 -19.94 28.63 53.72
C GLY A 156 -18.66 29.19 53.09
N TYR A 157 -18.62 29.50 51.78
CA TYR A 157 -17.42 30.08 51.16
C TYR A 157 -17.48 31.60 50.93
N SER A 158 -18.66 32.21 51.06
CA SER A 158 -18.82 33.67 50.99
C SER A 158 -18.57 34.33 52.35
N ARG A 159 -17.81 35.43 52.37
CA ARG A 159 -17.51 36.22 53.57
C ARG A 159 -18.41 37.45 53.65
N GLN A 160 -18.64 37.97 54.85
CA GLN A 160 -19.36 39.24 55.04
C GLN A 160 -18.62 40.40 54.35
N PRO A 161 -19.30 41.25 53.56
CA PRO A 161 -18.65 42.33 52.81
C PRO A 161 -17.98 43.40 53.69
N ALA A 162 -18.49 43.63 54.90
CA ALA A 162 -17.96 44.65 55.81
C ALA A 162 -16.64 44.21 56.48
N ASP A 163 -16.64 43.00 57.07
CA ASP A 163 -15.56 42.61 58.01
C ASP A 163 -14.86 41.29 57.60
N GLY A 164 -15.24 40.66 56.50
CA GLY A 164 -14.59 39.43 56.00
C GLY A 164 -14.83 38.17 56.85
N ASN A 165 -15.62 38.26 57.92
CA ASN A 165 -15.94 37.13 58.77
C ASN A 165 -16.95 36.17 58.12
N PHE A 166 -16.96 34.93 58.61
CA PHE A 166 -17.95 33.93 58.19
C PHE A 166 -19.34 34.29 58.71
N PHE A 167 -20.37 34.05 57.90
CA PHE A 167 -21.75 34.11 58.36
C PHE A 167 -21.98 33.00 59.39
N ARG A 168 -22.37 33.36 60.62
CA ARG A 168 -22.79 32.38 61.64
C ARG A 168 -24.30 32.15 61.49
N TYR A 169 -24.72 30.89 61.52
CA TYR A 169 -26.12 30.50 61.57
C TYR A 169 -26.64 30.56 63.01
#